data_AF-A0A7X6D5P9-F1
#
_entry.id   AF-A0A7X6D5P9-F1
#
_cell.length_a   1.000
_cell.length_b   1.000
_cell.length_c   1.000
_cell.angle_alpha   90.00
_cell.angle_beta   90.00
_cell.angle_gamma   90.00
#
_symmetry.space_group_name_H-M   'P 1'
#
loop_
_entity.id
_entity.type
_entity.pdbx_description
1 polymer ?
#
loop_
_entity_poly.entity_id
_entity_poly.type
_entity_poly.pdbx_seq_one_letter_code
_entity_poly.pdbx_strand_id
1 'polypeptide(L)'
;MHLYDPEQLTDTPVRLRWAPHHGCADPAVARARAAALLAPVRPSAPVFQLDAETAETVLRCYLHAAALTGEPFTTVHRWAQNNATDPARTLRSHPRVAPGASMELEAALTSHPERRDAALALINRSLAGLEDPAVRRACTPGKADAAALAELLESGGTLYVVGRDAATLPLRTALLRAVTPPLARVATGP
;
A
#
# COMPACT_ATOMS: atom_id res chain seq x y z
N MET A 1 -23.74 1.12 0.71
CA MET A 1 -23.12 1.56 -0.57
C MET A 1 -21.99 2.51 -0.23
N HIS A 2 -20.80 2.29 -0.80
CA HIS A 2 -19.61 3.09 -0.52
C HIS A 2 -19.02 3.59 -1.84
N LEU A 3 -18.43 4.79 -1.81
CA LEU A 3 -17.78 5.40 -2.97
C LEU A 3 -16.33 5.74 -2.61
N TYR A 4 -15.38 5.21 -3.37
CA TYR A 4 -13.98 5.60 -3.32
C TYR A 4 -13.63 6.42 -4.57
N ASP A 5 -13.44 7.72 -4.39
CA ASP A 5 -13.17 8.70 -5.45
C ASP A 5 -12.01 9.61 -5.00
N PRO A 6 -10.75 9.13 -5.08
CA PRO A 6 -9.58 9.86 -4.59
C PRO A 6 -9.26 11.12 -5.41
N GLU A 7 -9.74 11.19 -6.65
CA GLU A 7 -9.55 12.32 -7.59
C GLU A 7 -10.69 13.35 -7.54
N GLN A 8 -11.74 13.11 -6.73
CA GLN A 8 -12.91 13.99 -6.61
C GLN A 8 -13.63 14.24 -7.94
N LEU A 9 -13.79 13.20 -8.76
CA LEU A 9 -14.45 13.28 -10.07
C LEU A 9 -15.98 13.33 -9.99
N THR A 10 -16.56 13.03 -8.83
CA THR A 10 -18.00 13.00 -8.60
C THR A 10 -18.46 14.11 -7.66
N ASP A 11 -19.72 14.54 -7.77
CA ASP A 11 -20.32 15.54 -6.86
C ASP A 11 -20.78 14.96 -5.50
N THR A 12 -20.52 13.68 -5.24
CA THR A 12 -21.02 13.00 -4.04
C THR A 12 -20.26 13.48 -2.79
N PRO A 13 -20.93 14.04 -1.76
CA PRO A 13 -20.23 14.62 -0.62
C PRO A 13 -19.58 13.56 0.28
N VAL A 14 -20.21 12.38 0.41
CA VAL A 14 -19.72 11.29 1.25
C VAL A 14 -18.86 10.35 0.42
N ARG A 15 -17.54 10.37 0.68
CA ARG A 15 -16.56 9.50 0.04
C ARG A 15 -15.84 8.71 1.12
N LEU A 16 -15.71 7.41 0.90
CA LEU A 16 -14.87 6.55 1.70
C LEU A 16 -13.41 7.00 1.52
N ARG A 17 -12.75 7.25 2.64
CA ARG A 17 -11.29 7.41 2.71
C ARG A 17 -10.68 6.11 3.16
N TRP A 18 -9.49 5.79 2.66
CA TRP A 18 -8.82 4.55 2.97
C TRP A 18 -7.30 4.73 2.91
N ALA A 19 -6.63 4.37 4.00
CA ALA A 19 -5.18 4.35 4.05
C ALA A 19 -4.66 2.97 3.61
N PRO A 20 -3.76 2.87 2.61
CA PRO A 20 -3.26 1.58 2.15
C PRO A 20 -2.55 0.74 3.21
N HIS A 21 -1.92 1.37 4.21
CA HIS A 21 -1.29 0.66 5.32
C HIS A 21 -2.30 0.07 6.34
N HIS A 22 -3.61 0.27 6.15
CA HIS A 22 -4.63 -0.36 6.99
C HIS A 22 -4.49 -1.90 6.98
N GLY A 23 -4.46 -2.50 8.18
CA GLY A 23 -4.26 -3.93 8.38
C GLY A 23 -2.81 -4.41 8.20
N CYS A 24 -1.87 -3.57 7.75
CA CYS A 24 -0.48 -3.97 7.49
C CYS A 24 0.36 -4.22 8.76
N ALA A 25 -0.23 -4.11 9.94
CA ALA A 25 0.37 -4.66 11.16
C ALA A 25 0.51 -6.20 11.07
N ASP A 26 -0.35 -6.86 10.28
CA ASP A 26 -0.13 -8.23 9.85
C ASP A 26 0.88 -8.25 8.66
N PRO A 27 2.02 -8.96 8.80
CA PRO A 27 3.03 -9.05 7.74
C PRO A 27 2.52 -9.63 6.41
N ALA A 28 1.56 -10.56 6.44
CA ALA A 28 0.97 -11.13 5.24
C ALA A 28 0.12 -10.09 4.50
N VAL A 29 -0.66 -9.29 5.24
CA VAL A 29 -1.42 -8.16 4.67
C VAL A 29 -0.47 -7.11 4.10
N ALA A 30 0.62 -6.78 4.81
CA ALA A 30 1.63 -5.83 4.32
C ALA A 30 2.25 -6.29 3.00
N ARG A 31 2.59 -7.57 2.86
CA ARG A 31 3.12 -8.16 1.62
C ARG A 31 2.10 -8.08 0.48
N ALA A 32 0.86 -8.55 0.72
CA ALA A 32 -0.21 -8.51 -0.28
C ALA A 32 -0.51 -7.06 -0.73
N ARG A 33 -0.48 -6.11 0.22
CA ARG A 33 -0.69 -4.69 -0.05
C ARG A 33 0.43 -4.10 -0.90
N ALA A 34 1.70 -4.38 -0.57
CA ALA A 34 2.84 -3.91 -1.34
C ALA A 34 2.77 -4.41 -2.80
N ALA A 35 2.50 -5.70 -2.99
CA ALA A 35 2.32 -6.29 -4.31
C ALA A 35 1.18 -5.62 -5.10
N ALA A 36 0.05 -5.33 -4.45
CA ALA A 36 -1.10 -4.68 -5.09
C ALA A 36 -0.83 -3.22 -5.48
N LEU A 37 -0.10 -2.47 -4.66
CA LEU A 37 0.31 -1.09 -4.96
C LEU A 37 1.30 -1.04 -6.13
N LEU A 38 2.26 -1.98 -6.19
CA LEU A 38 3.27 -2.02 -7.24
C LEU A 38 2.74 -2.57 -8.57
N ALA A 39 1.68 -3.40 -8.54
CA ALA A 39 1.20 -4.11 -9.72
C ALA A 39 1.00 -3.23 -10.97
N PRO A 40 0.40 -2.02 -10.91
CA PRO A 40 0.21 -1.18 -12.10
C PRO A 40 1.50 -0.59 -12.69
N VAL A 41 2.57 -0.50 -11.90
CA VAL A 41 3.85 0.10 -12.32
C VAL A 41 4.98 -0.92 -12.48
N ARG A 42 4.68 -2.20 -12.22
CA ARG A 42 5.65 -3.30 -12.22
C ARG A 42 6.15 -3.57 -13.65
N PRO A 43 7.47 -3.57 -13.88
CA PRO A 43 8.04 -3.94 -15.18
C PRO A 43 7.72 -5.40 -15.53
N SER A 44 7.50 -5.68 -16.82
CA SER A 44 7.21 -7.03 -17.32
C SER A 44 8.45 -7.79 -17.81
N ALA A 45 9.53 -7.08 -18.16
CA ALA A 45 10.74 -7.72 -18.68
C ALA A 45 11.50 -8.46 -17.57
N PRO A 46 11.95 -9.72 -17.78
CA PRO A 46 12.61 -10.52 -16.75
C PRO A 46 13.86 -9.88 -16.15
N VAL A 47 14.57 -9.05 -16.92
CA VAL A 47 15.78 -8.35 -16.47
C VAL A 47 15.52 -7.45 -15.25
N PHE A 48 14.29 -6.95 -15.06
CA PHE A 48 13.90 -6.09 -13.95
C PHE A 48 13.23 -6.84 -12.78
N GLN A 49 13.26 -8.17 -12.79
CA GLN A 49 12.59 -8.97 -11.77
C GLN A 49 13.13 -8.68 -10.36
N LEU A 50 14.45 -8.62 -10.21
CA LEU A 50 15.10 -8.35 -8.92
C LEU A 50 14.81 -6.94 -8.39
N ASP A 51 14.67 -5.95 -9.28
CA ASP A 51 14.30 -4.59 -8.91
C ASP A 51 12.87 -4.54 -8.35
N ALA A 52 11.94 -5.24 -9.02
CA ALA A 52 10.55 -5.33 -8.58
C ALA A 52 10.40 -6.11 -7.26
N GLU A 53 11.18 -7.18 -7.06
CA GLU A 53 11.21 -7.93 -5.80
C GLU A 53 11.77 -7.07 -4.66
N THR A 54 12.81 -6.29 -4.93
CA THR A 54 13.38 -5.36 -3.95
C THR A 54 12.39 -4.25 -3.59
N ALA A 55 11.67 -3.70 -4.58
CA ALA A 55 10.60 -2.73 -4.35
C ALA A 55 9.48 -3.30 -3.46
N GLU A 56 9.06 -4.55 -3.70
CA GLU A 56 8.04 -5.22 -2.88
C GLU A 56 8.53 -5.38 -1.43
N THR A 57 9.78 -5.81 -1.22
CA THR A 57 10.38 -5.93 0.12
C THR A 57 10.44 -4.60 0.84
N VAL A 58 10.97 -3.55 0.20
CA VAL A 58 11.07 -2.22 0.81
C VAL A 58 9.68 -1.67 1.15
N LEU A 59 8.74 -1.72 0.20
CA LEU A 59 7.40 -1.17 0.39
C LEU A 59 6.62 -1.93 1.47
N ARG A 60 6.70 -3.26 1.55
CA ARG A 60 6.01 -4.00 2.63
C ARG A 60 6.56 -3.64 4.00
N CYS A 61 7.88 -3.48 4.12
CA CYS A 61 8.52 -3.09 5.38
C CYS A 61 8.07 -1.68 5.81
N TYR A 62 7.96 -0.75 4.86
CA TYR A 62 7.44 0.59 5.13
C TYR A 62 5.97 0.56 5.55
N LEU A 63 5.11 -0.19 4.85
CA LEU A 63 3.70 -0.33 5.22
C LEU A 63 3.53 -0.94 6.61
N HIS A 64 4.33 -1.97 6.92
CA HIS A 64 4.31 -2.62 8.23
C HIS A 64 4.77 -1.68 9.34
N ALA A 65 5.88 -0.96 9.12
CA ALA A 65 6.38 0.02 10.08
C ALA A 65 5.32 1.11 10.36
N ALA A 66 4.74 1.70 9.31
CA ALA A 66 3.73 2.75 9.46
C ALA A 66 2.48 2.26 10.19
N ALA A 67 2.01 1.04 9.90
CA ALA A 67 0.86 0.46 10.58
C ALA A 67 1.13 0.14 12.05
N LEU A 68 2.35 -0.25 12.41
CA LEU A 68 2.73 -0.54 13.79
C LEU A 68 2.86 0.72 14.64
N THR A 69 3.39 1.81 14.07
CA THR A 69 3.58 3.08 14.77
C THR A 69 2.41 4.04 14.69
N GLY A 70 1.39 3.75 13.87
CA GLY A 70 0.27 4.65 13.63
C GLY A 70 0.68 5.91 12.85
N GLU A 71 1.76 5.83 12.06
CA GLU A 71 2.20 6.93 11.21
C GLU A 71 1.21 7.15 10.05
N PRO A 72 0.97 8.41 9.63
CA PRO A 72 0.17 8.69 8.45
C PRO A 72 0.74 7.99 7.20
N PHE A 73 -0.14 7.62 6.26
CA PHE A 73 0.31 6.95 5.02
C PHE A 73 1.29 7.80 4.21
N THR A 74 1.20 9.13 4.29
CA THR A 74 2.12 10.06 3.63
C THR A 74 3.57 9.89 4.11
N THR A 75 3.80 9.36 5.32
CA THR A 75 5.12 9.00 5.82
C THR A 75 5.80 7.92 4.95
N VAL A 76 5.04 6.96 4.41
CA VAL A 76 5.57 5.91 3.51
C VAL A 76 6.15 6.51 2.23
N HIS A 77 5.46 7.49 1.64
CA HIS A 77 5.97 8.19 0.46
C HIS A 77 7.22 9.01 0.77
N ARG A 78 7.23 9.70 1.92
CA ARG A 78 8.40 10.45 2.40
C ARG A 78 9.62 9.55 2.62
N TRP A 79 9.42 8.34 3.15
CA TRP A 79 10.49 7.34 3.28
C TRP A 79 11.08 6.93 1.94
N ALA A 80 10.25 6.78 0.90
CA ALA A 80 10.70 6.45 -0.44
C ALA A 80 11.41 7.61 -1.16
N GLN A 81 11.13 8.85 -0.79
CA GLN A 81 11.72 10.05 -1.40
C GLN A 81 13.06 10.46 -0.78
N ASN A 82 13.20 10.40 0.55
CA ASN A 82 14.27 11.15 1.24
C ASN A 82 14.91 10.43 2.44
N ASN A 83 14.75 9.11 2.60
CA ASN A 83 15.30 8.35 3.74
C ASN A 83 15.01 8.99 5.12
N ALA A 84 13.94 9.80 5.22
CA ALA A 84 13.72 10.65 6.39
C ALA A 84 13.05 9.85 7.53
N THR A 85 13.69 9.78 8.70
CA THR A 85 13.33 8.90 9.83
C THR A 85 13.45 7.42 9.44
N ASP A 86 14.62 6.83 9.73
CA ASP A 86 14.96 5.46 9.37
C ASP A 86 13.85 4.46 9.75
N PRO A 87 13.07 3.93 8.77
CA PRO A 87 12.05 2.92 9.04
C PRO A 87 12.68 1.63 9.59
N ALA A 88 13.95 1.35 9.31
CA ALA A 88 14.65 0.23 9.92
C ALA A 88 14.84 0.45 11.43
N ARG A 89 15.16 1.66 11.89
CA ARG A 89 15.18 1.99 13.33
C ARG A 89 13.83 1.75 13.99
N THR A 90 12.74 2.15 13.36
CA THR A 90 11.38 1.88 13.83
C THR A 90 11.10 0.38 13.93
N LEU A 91 11.52 -0.39 12.91
CA LEU A 91 11.38 -1.85 12.91
C LEU A 91 12.28 -2.54 13.96
N ARG A 92 13.45 -1.97 14.30
CA ARG A 92 14.35 -2.54 15.33
C ARG A 92 13.80 -2.43 16.75
N SER A 93 13.09 -1.35 17.05
CA SER A 93 12.66 -1.05 18.43
C SER A 93 11.25 -1.54 18.76
N HIS A 94 10.44 -1.90 17.77
CA HIS A 94 9.02 -2.16 17.99
C HIS A 94 8.73 -3.64 18.25
N PRO A 95 8.10 -4.01 19.38
CA PRO A 95 8.01 -5.40 19.85
C PRO A 95 7.13 -6.32 18.98
N ARG A 96 6.25 -5.74 18.16
CA ARG A 96 5.33 -6.46 17.25
C ARG A 96 5.86 -6.61 15.82
N VAL A 97 7.12 -6.29 15.58
CA VAL A 97 7.72 -6.36 14.25
C VAL A 97 7.92 -7.82 13.84
N ALA A 98 7.60 -8.12 12.58
CA ALA A 98 7.86 -9.44 12.01
C ALA A 98 9.36 -9.82 12.15
N PRO A 99 9.68 -11.05 12.61
CA PRO A 99 11.06 -11.49 12.74
C PRO A 99 11.86 -11.26 11.46
N GLY A 100 13.03 -10.63 11.59
CA GLY A 100 13.93 -10.36 10.46
C GLY A 100 13.55 -9.19 9.55
N ALA A 101 12.36 -8.56 9.69
CA ALA A 101 11.93 -7.49 8.79
C ALA A 101 12.88 -6.27 8.76
N SER A 102 13.45 -5.91 9.91
CA SER A 102 14.47 -4.85 9.94
C SER A 102 15.74 -5.26 9.19
N MET A 103 16.24 -6.48 9.40
CA MET A 103 17.47 -6.94 8.75
C MET A 103 17.28 -7.06 7.24
N GLU A 104 16.12 -7.54 6.81
CA GLU A 104 15.78 -7.66 5.40
C GLU A 104 15.63 -6.29 4.73
N LEU A 105 15.04 -5.30 5.42
CA LEU A 105 14.99 -3.93 4.93
C LEU A 105 16.40 -3.33 4.79
N GLU A 106 17.25 -3.49 5.80
CA GLU A 106 18.65 -3.01 5.77
C GLU A 106 19.42 -3.66 4.61
N ALA A 107 19.28 -4.96 4.41
CA ALA A 107 19.89 -5.67 3.29
C ALA A 107 19.40 -5.12 1.93
N ALA A 108 18.08 -4.94 1.78
CA ALA A 108 17.50 -4.38 0.55
C ALA A 108 17.99 -2.95 0.25
N LEU A 109 18.27 -2.15 1.28
CA LEU A 109 18.71 -0.76 1.14
C LEU A 109 20.23 -0.56 1.05
N THR A 110 21.04 -1.57 1.41
CA THR A 110 22.51 -1.41 1.48
C THR A 110 23.28 -2.33 0.54
N SER A 111 22.77 -3.51 0.19
CA SER A 111 23.54 -4.52 -0.55
C SER A 111 23.85 -4.14 -2.01
N HIS A 112 22.91 -3.53 -2.72
CA HIS A 112 23.07 -3.20 -4.14
C HIS A 112 22.50 -1.81 -4.44
N PRO A 113 23.34 -0.75 -4.50
CA PRO A 113 22.87 0.63 -4.67
C PRO A 113 21.99 0.85 -5.90
N GLU A 114 22.38 0.30 -7.06
CA GLU A 114 21.59 0.45 -8.30
C GLU A 114 20.20 -0.21 -8.18
N ARG A 115 20.14 -1.40 -7.58
CA ARG A 115 18.87 -2.11 -7.35
C ARG A 115 17.99 -1.38 -6.35
N ARG A 116 18.58 -0.82 -5.29
CA ARG A 116 17.87 0.04 -4.33
C ARG A 116 17.27 1.25 -5.05
N ASP A 117 18.06 1.94 -5.88
CA ASP A 117 17.61 3.16 -6.55
C ASP A 117 16.48 2.85 -7.55
N ALA A 118 16.59 1.74 -8.30
CA ALA A 118 15.52 1.23 -9.15
C ALA A 118 14.26 0.88 -8.35
N ALA A 119 14.40 0.22 -7.21
CA ALA A 119 13.29 -0.13 -6.33
C ALA A 119 12.57 1.10 -5.75
N LEU A 120 13.32 2.11 -5.27
CA LEU A 120 12.77 3.36 -4.79
C LEU A 120 12.07 4.15 -5.91
N ALA A 121 12.61 4.13 -7.13
CA ALA A 121 11.95 4.73 -8.29
C ALA A 121 10.61 4.05 -8.61
N LEU A 122 10.52 2.71 -8.51
CA LEU A 122 9.25 1.98 -8.65
C LEU A 122 8.24 2.36 -7.56
N ILE A 123 8.69 2.47 -6.31
CA ILE A 123 7.83 2.88 -5.19
C ILE A 123 7.33 4.31 -5.40
N ASN A 124 8.20 5.26 -5.73
CA ASN A 124 7.80 6.65 -5.99
C ASN A 124 6.81 6.74 -7.16
N ARG A 125 7.00 5.97 -8.24
CA ARG A 125 6.00 5.87 -9.32
C ARG A 125 4.66 5.31 -8.84
N SER A 126 4.66 4.29 -7.97
CA SER A 126 3.42 3.73 -7.41
C SER A 126 2.68 4.70 -6.47
N LEU A 127 3.38 5.68 -5.91
CA LEU A 127 2.85 6.63 -4.95
C LEU A 127 2.72 8.06 -5.51
N ALA A 128 2.98 8.25 -6.81
CA ALA A 128 2.97 9.55 -7.47
C ALA A 128 1.65 10.32 -7.31
N GLY A 129 0.51 9.60 -7.24
CA GLY A 129 -0.79 10.24 -6.98
C GLY A 129 -0.86 11.01 -5.66
N LEU A 130 0.01 10.75 -4.69
CA LEU A 130 0.07 11.49 -3.43
C LEU A 130 0.62 12.92 -3.57
N GLU A 131 1.09 13.32 -4.74
CA GLU A 131 1.40 14.73 -5.04
C GLU A 131 0.13 15.59 -5.02
N ASP A 132 -1.03 15.01 -5.34
CA ASP A 132 -2.34 15.67 -5.27
C ASP A 132 -2.86 15.73 -3.80
N PRO A 133 -3.17 16.92 -3.26
CA PRO A 133 -3.81 17.08 -1.95
C PRO A 133 -5.14 16.32 -1.77
N ALA A 134 -5.94 16.16 -2.82
CA ALA A 134 -7.18 15.39 -2.79
C ALA A 134 -6.90 13.90 -2.52
N VAL A 135 -5.93 13.32 -3.22
CA VAL A 135 -5.52 11.92 -3.06
C VAL A 135 -4.91 11.69 -1.66
N ARG A 136 -4.12 12.63 -1.14
CA ARG A 136 -3.62 12.56 0.26
C ARG A 136 -4.76 12.53 1.26
N ARG A 137 -5.78 13.38 1.10
CA ARG A 137 -6.98 13.37 1.96
C ARG A 137 -7.73 12.05 1.85
N ALA A 138 -7.82 11.46 0.66
CA ALA A 138 -8.40 10.13 0.46
C ALA A 138 -7.65 9.03 1.22
N CYS A 139 -6.35 9.20 1.46
CA CYS A 139 -5.52 8.29 2.26
C CYS A 139 -5.56 8.55 3.77
N THR A 140 -6.44 9.42 4.26
CA THR A 140 -6.51 9.84 5.67
C THR A 140 -7.89 9.51 6.27
N PRO A 141 -8.19 8.22 6.54
CA PRO A 141 -9.48 7.78 7.05
C PRO A 141 -9.75 8.27 8.48
N GLY A 142 -11.01 8.61 8.76
CA GLY A 142 -11.52 8.82 10.10
C GLY A 142 -12.23 7.58 10.65
N LYS A 143 -12.82 7.70 11.85
CA LYS A 143 -13.57 6.60 12.50
C LYS A 143 -14.75 6.10 11.65
N ALA A 144 -15.48 7.02 11.00
CA ALA A 144 -16.61 6.67 10.14
C ALA A 144 -16.16 5.86 8.91
N ASP A 145 -15.00 6.17 8.33
CA ASP A 145 -14.46 5.43 7.20
C ASP A 145 -14.05 4.00 7.57
N ALA A 146 -13.46 3.83 8.76
CA ALA A 146 -13.11 2.52 9.28
C ALA A 146 -14.36 1.64 9.53
N ALA A 147 -15.42 2.23 10.10
CA ALA A 147 -16.69 1.54 10.30
C ALA A 147 -17.35 1.15 8.96
N ALA A 148 -17.35 2.07 7.98
CA ALA A 148 -17.88 1.81 6.66
C ALA A 148 -17.12 0.69 5.91
N LEU A 149 -15.79 0.64 6.07
CA LEU A 149 -14.98 -0.45 5.53
C LEU A 149 -15.27 -1.79 6.21
N ALA A 150 -15.41 -1.80 7.54
CA ALA A 150 -15.76 -3.02 8.28
C ALA A 150 -17.14 -3.54 7.89
N GLU A 151 -18.14 -2.65 7.78
CA GLU A 151 -19.48 -2.99 7.31
C GLU A 151 -19.44 -3.63 5.91
N LEU A 152 -18.69 -3.04 4.98
CA LEU A 152 -18.51 -3.58 3.62
C LEU A 152 -17.93 -5.00 3.64
N LEU A 153 -16.98 -5.28 4.54
CA LEU A 153 -16.29 -6.57 4.63
C LEU A 153 -17.14 -7.64 5.35
N GLU A 154 -17.88 -7.28 6.38
CA GLU A 154 -18.62 -8.21 7.24
C GLU A 154 -20.05 -8.48 6.75
N SER A 155 -20.77 -7.42 6.41
CA SER A 155 -22.19 -7.47 6.03
C SER A 155 -22.40 -7.55 4.52
N GLY A 156 -21.32 -7.31 3.75
CA GLY A 156 -21.37 -7.17 2.30
C GLY A 156 -21.92 -5.81 1.86
N GLY A 157 -21.67 -5.45 0.61
CA GLY A 157 -22.13 -4.18 0.05
C GLY A 157 -21.53 -3.88 -1.32
N THR A 158 -21.92 -2.74 -1.88
CA THR A 158 -21.38 -2.25 -3.15
C THR A 158 -20.36 -1.15 -2.90
N LEU A 159 -19.14 -1.35 -3.39
CA LEU A 159 -18.08 -0.34 -3.45
C LEU A 159 -17.94 0.15 -4.89
N TYR A 160 -18.22 1.43 -5.11
CA TYR A 160 -17.92 2.13 -6.35
C TYR A 160 -16.51 2.69 -6.27
N VAL A 161 -15.65 2.34 -7.24
CA VAL A 161 -14.27 2.85 -7.34
C VAL A 161 -14.18 3.72 -8.59
N VAL A 162 -13.92 5.01 -8.39
CA VAL A 162 -13.83 6.02 -9.44
C VAL A 162 -12.39 6.50 -9.56
N GLY A 163 -11.93 6.72 -10.79
CA GLY A 163 -10.63 7.33 -11.05
C GLY A 163 -10.32 7.32 -12.53
N ARG A 164 -9.56 8.31 -12.97
CA ARG A 164 -9.19 8.52 -14.37
C ARG A 164 -7.68 8.49 -14.53
N ASP A 165 -6.94 9.03 -13.58
CA ASP A 165 -5.49 9.16 -13.66
C ASP A 165 -4.76 7.84 -13.39
N ALA A 166 -3.74 7.54 -14.21
CA ALA A 166 -2.86 6.41 -13.99
C ALA A 166 -2.13 6.50 -12.64
N ALA A 167 -1.85 7.71 -12.14
CA ALA A 167 -1.20 7.96 -10.86
C ALA A 167 -1.99 7.44 -9.65
N THR A 168 -3.32 7.25 -9.77
CA THR A 168 -4.17 6.69 -8.71
C THR A 168 -4.48 5.21 -8.90
N LEU A 169 -4.09 4.58 -10.03
CA LEU A 169 -4.30 3.15 -10.27
C LEU A 169 -3.73 2.29 -9.13
N PRO A 170 -2.50 2.51 -8.62
CA PRO A 170 -1.97 1.79 -7.46
C PRO A 170 -2.93 1.75 -6.25
N LEU A 171 -3.50 2.89 -5.88
CA LEU A 171 -4.41 2.98 -4.74
C LEU A 171 -5.72 2.23 -5.00
N ARG A 172 -6.26 2.34 -6.21
CA ARG A 172 -7.49 1.65 -6.63
C ARG A 172 -7.28 0.13 -6.66
N THR A 173 -6.20 -0.34 -7.26
CA THR A 173 -5.82 -1.76 -7.27
C THR A 173 -5.62 -2.28 -5.85
N ALA A 174 -4.91 -1.53 -5.00
CA ALA A 174 -4.70 -1.91 -3.61
C ALA A 174 -6.00 -2.00 -2.82
N LEU A 175 -6.94 -1.05 -2.97
CA LEU A 175 -8.24 -1.10 -2.30
C LEU A 175 -9.06 -2.30 -2.76
N LEU A 176 -9.16 -2.53 -4.07
CA LEU A 176 -9.89 -3.67 -4.63
C LEU A 176 -9.34 -5.00 -4.10
N ARG A 177 -8.02 -5.14 -3.99
CA ARG A 177 -7.38 -6.31 -3.38
C ARG A 177 -7.56 -6.38 -1.87
N ALA A 178 -7.83 -5.25 -1.18
CA ALA A 178 -8.14 -5.22 0.25
C ALA A 178 -9.52 -5.82 0.55
N VAL A 179 -10.49 -5.51 -0.30
CA VAL A 179 -11.91 -5.84 -0.06
C VAL A 179 -12.35 -7.13 -0.73
N THR A 180 -11.50 -7.70 -1.58
CA THR A 180 -11.76 -8.98 -2.22
C THR A 180 -11.05 -10.08 -1.43
N PRO A 181 -11.77 -11.06 -0.86
CA PRO A 181 -11.11 -12.20 -0.24
C PRO A 181 -10.24 -12.94 -1.28
N PRO A 182 -9.17 -13.65 -0.86
CA PRO A 182 -8.47 -14.56 -1.75
C PRO A 182 -9.49 -15.47 -2.41
N LEU A 183 -9.45 -15.62 -3.73
CA LEU A 183 -10.33 -16.57 -4.43
C LEU A 183 -10.14 -17.93 -3.75
N ALA A 184 -11.13 -18.36 -2.97
CA ALA A 184 -11.22 -19.75 -2.56
C ALA A 184 -11.21 -20.53 -3.87
N ARG A 185 -10.25 -21.46 -4.03
CA ARG A 185 -10.23 -22.32 -5.21
C ARG A 185 -11.63 -22.88 -5.36
N VAL A 186 -12.32 -22.50 -6.43
CA VAL A 186 -13.58 -23.13 -6.80
C VAL A 186 -13.23 -24.60 -6.91
N ALA A 187 -13.73 -25.41 -5.98
CA ALA A 187 -13.59 -26.84 -6.07
C ALA A 187 -14.25 -27.21 -7.39
N THR A 188 -13.43 -27.53 -8.38
CA THR A 188 -13.89 -28.27 -9.55
C THR A 188 -14.37 -29.60 -8.99
N GLY A 189 -15.68 -29.69 -8.76
CA GLY A 189 -16.36 -30.93 -8.43
C GLY A 189 -16.13 -31.97 -9.53
N PRO A 190 -16.26 -33.27 -9.19
CA PRO A 190 -15.78 -34.39 -9.98
C PRO A 190 -16.43 -34.53 -11.36
#